data_AF-A0A4R2LHE1-F1
#
_entry.id   AF-A0A4R2LHE1-F1
#
_cell.length_a   1.000
_cell.length_b   1.000
_cell.length_c   1.000
_cell.angle_alpha   90.00
_cell.angle_beta   90.00
_cell.angle_gamma   90.00
#
_symmetry.space_group_name_H-M   'P 1'
#
loop_
_entity.id
_entity.type
_entity.pdbx_description
1 polymer ?
#
loop_
_entity_poly.entity_id
_entity_poly.type
_entity_poly.pdbx_seq_one_letter_code
_entity_poly.pdbx_strand_id
1 'polypeptide(L)'
;MSFVADELVKWRENPPWYDRIDMEELERLAGIGYEPRQIAMYYHVPENDFLWFFNLVGSPLKYHYERGQLIQRAKEGLAMAAGAETGDNVTQAQRFDRFRQSVGYRNSINKIFYDDIG
;
A
#
# COMPACT_ATOMS: atom_id res chain seq x y z
N MET A 1 23.88 -21.69 16.31
CA MET A 1 23.70 -20.33 15.77
C MET A 1 22.27 -19.93 16.06
N SER A 2 22.06 -19.19 17.15
CA SER A 2 20.76 -18.62 17.51
C SER A 2 20.50 -17.46 16.56
N PHE A 3 19.46 -17.54 15.73
CA PHE A 3 18.96 -16.37 15.02
C PHE A 3 18.25 -15.49 16.04
N VAL A 4 19.00 -14.62 16.71
CA VAL A 4 18.40 -13.47 17.37
C VAL A 4 17.73 -12.68 16.25
N ALA A 5 16.47 -12.32 16.44
CA ALA A 5 15.76 -11.29 15.69
C ALA A 5 16.42 -9.92 15.96
N ASP A 6 17.73 -9.85 15.70
CA ASP A 6 18.61 -8.77 16.10
C ASP A 6 18.42 -7.61 15.13
N GLU A 7 17.74 -6.61 15.68
CA GLU A 7 17.45 -5.29 15.16
C GLU A 7 16.67 -5.25 13.85
N LEU A 8 15.34 -5.11 13.98
CA LEU A 8 14.54 -4.41 12.97
C LEU A 8 15.26 -3.12 12.56
N VAL A 9 15.91 -3.15 11.39
CA VAL A 9 16.69 -2.02 10.91
C VAL A 9 15.72 -0.90 10.59
N LYS A 10 15.78 0.16 11.39
CA LYS A 10 14.97 1.37 11.20
C LYS A 10 15.58 2.21 10.09
N TRP A 11 14.71 2.90 9.36
CA TRP A 11 15.16 4.00 8.51
C TRP A 11 15.83 5.06 9.38
N ARG A 12 17.09 5.41 9.08
CA ARG A 12 17.86 6.41 9.83
C ARG A 12 18.31 7.55 8.94
N GLU A 13 18.85 7.21 7.77
CA GLU A 13 19.45 8.16 6.85
C GLU A 13 18.91 7.93 5.44
N ASN A 14 18.76 9.02 4.69
CA ASN A 14 18.28 8.96 3.33
C ASN A 14 19.40 8.54 2.37
N PRO A 15 19.14 7.59 1.44
CA PRO A 15 20.11 7.27 0.41
C PRO A 15 20.32 8.45 -0.55
N PRO A 16 21.44 8.51 -1.28
CA PRO A 16 21.74 9.61 -2.20
C PRO A 16 20.69 9.82 -3.31
N TRP A 17 19.93 8.77 -3.63
CA TRP A 17 18.88 8.83 -4.64
C TRP A 17 17.51 9.21 -4.10
N TYR A 18 17.34 9.30 -2.79
CA TYR A 18 16.04 9.50 -2.14
C TYR A 18 15.34 10.77 -2.62
N ASP A 19 16.08 11.87 -2.72
CA ASP A 19 15.54 13.17 -3.13
C ASP A 19 15.11 13.21 -4.60
N ARG A 20 15.45 12.18 -5.40
CA ARG A 20 14.98 12.01 -6.78
C ARG A 20 13.58 11.37 -6.85
N ILE A 21 13.09 10.82 -5.74
CA ILE A 21 11.79 10.16 -5.68
C ILE A 21 10.72 11.21 -5.39
N ASP A 22 9.85 11.47 -6.37
CA ASP A 22 8.61 12.20 -6.13
C ASP A 22 7.63 11.27 -5.39
N MET A 23 7.34 11.59 -4.13
CA MET A 23 6.47 10.76 -3.29
C MET A 23 5.02 10.74 -3.76
N GLU A 24 4.53 11.83 -4.38
CA GLU A 24 3.17 11.88 -4.93
C GLU A 24 3.08 11.05 -6.22
N GLU A 25 4.13 11.05 -7.04
CA GLU A 25 4.22 10.17 -8.20
C GLU A 25 4.36 8.70 -7.79
N LEU A 26 5.18 8.40 -6.77
CA LEU A 26 5.28 7.06 -6.19
C LEU A 26 3.91 6.56 -5.69
N GLU A 27 3.15 7.39 -4.99
CA GLU A 27 1.79 7.07 -4.55
C GLU A 27 0.85 6.75 -5.72
N ARG A 28 0.93 7.53 -6.80
CA ARG A 28 0.13 7.31 -8.00
C ARG A 28 0.48 5.98 -8.67
N LEU A 29 1.78 5.67 -8.81
CA LEU A 29 2.27 4.40 -9.35
C LEU A 29 1.82 3.22 -8.49
N ALA A 30 1.93 3.33 -7.17
CA ALA A 30 1.47 2.32 -6.24
C ALA A 30 -0.06 2.11 -6.31
N GLY A 31 -0.81 3.21 -6.43
CA GLY A 31 -2.26 3.21 -6.56
C GLY A 31 -2.75 2.41 -7.75
N ILE A 32 -2.08 2.54 -8.90
CA ILE A 32 -2.41 1.79 -10.13
C ILE A 32 -1.77 0.40 -10.21
N GLY A 33 -1.10 -0.05 -9.16
CA GLY A 33 -0.66 -1.44 -8.99
C GLY A 33 0.77 -1.76 -9.44
N TYR A 34 1.62 -0.75 -9.68
CA TYR A 34 3.05 -1.01 -9.90
C TYR A 34 3.70 -1.55 -8.63
N GLU A 35 4.51 -2.59 -8.76
CA GLU A 35 5.25 -3.18 -7.64
C GLU A 35 6.49 -2.36 -7.27
N PRO A 36 7.01 -2.43 -6.03
CA PRO A 36 8.20 -1.70 -5.60
C PRO A 36 9.42 -1.88 -6.52
N ARG A 37 9.63 -3.09 -7.07
CA ARG A 37 10.71 -3.35 -8.04
C ARG A 37 10.54 -2.57 -9.35
N GLN A 38 9.30 -2.41 -9.81
CA GLN A 38 8.99 -1.65 -11.03
C GLN A 38 9.12 -0.14 -10.79
N ILE A 39 8.76 0.32 -9.59
CA ILE A 39 8.96 1.71 -9.16
C ILE A 39 10.46 2.02 -9.05
N ALA A 40 11.28 1.10 -8.51
CA ALA A 40 12.74 1.25 -8.51
C ALA A 40 13.29 1.42 -9.92
N MET A 41 12.83 0.59 -10.87
CA MET A 41 13.19 0.68 -12.28
C MET A 41 12.76 2.02 -12.90
N TYR A 42 11.54 2.50 -12.60
CA TYR A 42 11.02 3.79 -13.09
C TYR A 42 11.93 4.97 -12.68
N TYR A 43 12.37 5.00 -11.42
CA TYR A 43 13.27 6.05 -10.91
C TYR A 43 14.75 5.80 -11.19
N HIS A 44 15.09 4.76 -11.95
CA HIS A 44 16.49 4.37 -12.23
C HIS A 44 17.31 4.18 -10.95
N VAL A 45 16.71 3.56 -9.93
CA VAL A 45 17.37 3.16 -8.69
C VAL A 45 17.67 1.66 -8.75
N PRO A 46 18.87 1.20 -8.31
CA PRO A 46 19.16 -0.22 -8.23
C PRO A 46 18.11 -0.95 -7.39
N GLU A 47 17.49 -1.98 -7.97
CA GLU A 47 16.34 -2.68 -7.37
C GLU A 47 16.62 -3.15 -5.94
N ASN A 48 17.75 -3.84 -5.71
CA ASN A 48 18.12 -4.35 -4.39
C ASN A 48 18.26 -3.23 -3.34
N ASP A 49 18.79 -2.08 -3.76
CA ASP A 49 19.00 -0.93 -2.88
C ASP A 49 17.66 -0.29 -2.52
N PHE A 50 16.80 -0.06 -3.52
CA PHE A 50 15.44 0.44 -3.29
C PHE A 50 14.64 -0.50 -2.38
N LEU A 51 14.65 -1.81 -2.65
CA LEU A 51 13.93 -2.80 -1.85
C LEU A 51 14.46 -2.92 -0.44
N TRP A 52 15.77 -2.77 -0.22
CA TRP A 52 16.34 -2.73 1.12
C TRP A 52 15.77 -1.57 1.92
N PHE A 53 15.86 -0.35 1.39
CA PHE A 53 15.33 0.87 2.00
C PHE A 53 13.80 0.83 2.17
N PHE A 54 13.08 0.23 1.22
CA PHE A 54 11.63 0.02 1.29
C PHE A 54 11.22 -0.86 2.46
N ASN A 55 12.00 -1.90 2.79
CA ASN A 55 11.65 -2.86 3.84
C ASN A 55 12.10 -2.44 5.24
N LEU A 56 12.81 -1.30 5.38
CA LEU A 56 13.19 -0.78 6.69
C LEU A 56 11.98 -0.38 7.53
N VAL A 57 12.10 -0.51 8.85
CA VAL A 57 11.06 -0.07 9.77
C VAL A 57 10.96 1.46 9.73
N GLY A 58 9.75 1.96 9.56
CA GLY A 58 9.49 3.39 9.38
C GLY A 58 9.89 3.91 7.99
N SER A 59 10.07 3.03 7.00
CA SER A 59 10.40 3.45 5.63
C SER A 59 9.34 4.43 5.08
N PRO A 60 9.73 5.66 4.73
CA PRO A 60 8.82 6.60 4.08
C PRO A 60 8.36 6.09 2.71
N LEU A 61 9.20 5.33 1.99
CA LEU A 61 8.85 4.72 0.71
C LEU A 61 7.69 3.74 0.86
N LYS A 62 7.75 2.90 1.89
CA LYS A 62 6.67 1.93 2.17
C LYS A 62 5.39 2.62 2.63
N TYR A 63 5.51 3.63 3.49
CA TYR A 63 4.35 4.43 3.92
C TYR A 63 3.62 5.06 2.73
N HIS A 64 4.34 5.76 1.84
CA HIS A 64 3.75 6.39 0.66
C HIS A 64 3.20 5.34 -0.32
N TYR A 65 3.90 4.23 -0.52
CA TYR A 65 3.39 3.14 -1.36
C TYR A 65 2.04 2.60 -0.86
N GLU A 66 1.95 2.26 0.42
CA GLU A 66 0.72 1.75 1.04
C GLU A 66 -0.39 2.82 1.06
N ARG A 67 -0.04 4.08 1.27
CA ARG A 67 -0.96 5.22 1.19
C ARG A 67 -1.52 5.37 -0.22
N GLY A 68 -0.70 5.26 -1.27
CA GLY A 68 -1.13 5.31 -2.67
C GLY A 68 -2.16 4.23 -3.00
N GLN A 69 -1.90 2.99 -2.57
CA GLN A 69 -2.85 1.88 -2.70
C GLN A 69 -4.17 2.15 -1.96
N LEU A 70 -4.08 2.69 -0.73
CA LEU A 70 -5.25 3.03 0.07
C LEU A 70 -6.10 4.11 -0.59
N ILE A 71 -5.47 5.18 -1.08
CA ILE A 71 -6.16 6.29 -1.76
C ILE A 71 -6.91 5.78 -2.98
N GLN A 72 -6.28 4.94 -3.81
CA GLN A 72 -6.93 4.42 -5.01
C GLN A 72 -8.12 3.52 -4.65
N ARG A 73 -7.96 2.60 -3.68
CA ARG A 73 -9.06 1.77 -3.19
C ARG A 73 -10.20 2.60 -2.60
N ALA A 74 -9.89 3.67 -1.88
CA ALA A 74 -10.88 4.58 -1.32
C ALA A 74 -11.65 5.31 -2.43
N LYS A 75 -10.97 5.82 -3.45
CA LYS A 75 -11.60 6.45 -4.63
C LYS A 75 -12.57 5.49 -5.31
N GLU A 76 -12.14 4.24 -5.56
CA GLU A 76 -12.99 3.21 -6.16
C GLU A 76 -14.19 2.87 -5.28
N GLY A 77 -13.97 2.69 -3.97
CA GLY A 77 -15.03 2.42 -3.01
C GLY A 77 -16.08 3.51 -2.92
N LEU A 78 -15.66 4.78 -2.90
CA LEU A 78 -16.55 5.95 -2.88
C LEU A 78 -17.34 6.07 -4.20
N ALA A 79 -16.70 5.86 -5.35
CA ALA A 79 -17.36 5.88 -6.64
C ALA A 79 -18.41 4.75 -6.76
N MET A 80 -18.10 3.56 -6.27
CA MET A 80 -19.05 2.44 -6.23
C MET A 80 -20.22 2.70 -5.27
N ALA A 81 -19.97 3.31 -4.11
CA ALA A 81 -21.02 3.69 -3.17
C ALA A 81 -22.00 4.70 -3.80
N ALA A 82 -21.47 5.79 -4.39
CA ALA A 82 -22.26 6.80 -5.06
C ALA A 82 -23.08 6.22 -6.23
N GLY A 83 -22.48 5.33 -7.03
CA GLY A 83 -23.18 4.67 -8.15
C GLY A 83 -24.24 3.66 -7.70
N ALA A 84 -24.13 3.10 -6.50
CA ALA A 84 -25.15 2.22 -5.92
C ALA A 84 -26.33 3.03 -5.36
N GLU A 85 -26.09 4.20 -4.77
CA GLU A 85 -27.12 5.10 -4.23
C GLU A 85 -28.07 5.65 -5.31
N THR A 86 -27.57 5.87 -6.52
CA THR A 86 -28.41 6.33 -7.65
C THR A 86 -29.41 5.27 -8.14
N GLY A 87 -29.31 4.01 -7.69
CA GLY A 87 -30.32 2.97 -7.92
C GLY A 87 -30.48 2.43 -9.35
N ASP A 88 -29.95 3.15 -10.36
CA ASP A 88 -30.19 2.84 -11.77
C ASP A 88 -29.42 1.63 -12.32
N ASN A 89 -28.48 1.05 -11.56
CA ASN A 89 -27.62 -0.02 -12.07
C ASN A 89 -27.41 -1.16 -11.07
N VAL A 90 -28.25 -2.19 -11.17
CA VAL A 90 -28.20 -3.44 -10.37
C VAL A 90 -26.81 -4.07 -10.39
N THR A 91 -26.06 -3.95 -11.50
CA THR A 91 -24.69 -4.46 -11.61
C THR A 91 -23.71 -3.69 -10.71
N GLN A 92 -23.91 -2.38 -10.50
CA GLN A 92 -23.06 -1.58 -9.60
C GLN A 92 -23.34 -1.90 -8.13
N ALA A 93 -24.60 -2.10 -7.76
CA ALA A 93 -24.97 -2.56 -6.41
C ALA A 93 -24.32 -3.91 -6.06
N GLN A 94 -24.36 -4.88 -6.99
CA GLN A 94 -23.69 -6.17 -6.81
C GLN A 94 -22.16 -6.06 -6.69
N ARG A 95 -21.52 -5.16 -7.45
CA ARG A 95 -20.08 -4.89 -7.34
C ARG A 95 -19.74 -4.28 -6.00
N PHE A 96 -20.56 -3.36 -5.51
CA PHE A 96 -20.39 -2.72 -4.21
C PHE A 96 -20.55 -3.72 -3.05
N ASP A 97 -21.53 -4.62 -3.11
CA ASP A 97 -21.70 -5.66 -2.07
C ASP A 97 -20.49 -6.60 -2.01
N ARG A 98 -19.97 -7.04 -3.16
CA ARG A 98 -18.72 -7.84 -3.20
C ARG A 98 -17.53 -7.06 -2.67
N PHE A 99 -17.43 -5.77 -3.00
CA PHE A 99 -16.38 -4.91 -2.47
C PHE A 99 -16.45 -4.84 -0.94
N ARG A 100 -17.63 -4.59 -0.37
CA ARG A 100 -17.85 -4.57 1.09
C ARG A 100 -17.50 -5.89 1.76
N GLN A 101 -17.87 -7.02 1.16
CA GLN A 101 -17.49 -8.35 1.67
C GLN A 101 -15.96 -8.52 1.66
N SER A 102 -15.27 -8.12 0.60
CA SER A 102 -13.81 -8.23 0.50
C SER A 102 -13.07 -7.36 1.53
N VAL A 103 -13.59 -6.16 1.79
CA VAL A 103 -13.05 -5.25 2.82
C VAL A 103 -13.33 -5.80 4.20
N GLY A 104 -14.55 -6.27 4.47
CA GLY A 104 -14.93 -6.90 5.73
C GLY A 104 -14.06 -8.11 6.07
N TYR A 105 -13.79 -8.97 5.09
CA TYR A 105 -12.91 -10.13 5.26
C TYR A 105 -11.46 -9.75 5.60
N ARG A 106 -10.90 -8.74 4.92
CA ARG A 106 -9.55 -8.25 5.24
C ARG A 106 -9.49 -7.65 6.65
N ASN A 107 -10.48 -6.85 7.02
CA ASN A 107 -10.54 -6.26 8.35
C ASN A 107 -10.72 -7.32 9.44
N SER A 108 -11.50 -8.38 9.19
CA SER A 108 -11.64 -9.50 10.14
C SER A 108 -10.36 -10.30 10.30
N ILE A 109 -9.61 -10.53 9.22
CA ILE A 109 -8.26 -11.13 9.29
C ILE A 109 -7.37 -10.23 10.16
N ASN A 110 -7.27 -8.95 9.83
CA ASN A 110 -6.40 -8.05 10.57
C ASN A 110 -6.76 -7.99 12.06
N LYS A 111 -8.05 -8.00 12.38
CA LYS A 111 -8.51 -8.07 13.77
C LYS A 111 -8.02 -9.34 14.47
N ILE A 112 -8.19 -10.51 13.87
CA ILE A 112 -7.75 -11.79 14.45
C ILE A 112 -6.23 -11.86 14.66
N PHE A 113 -5.46 -11.32 13.71
CA PHE A 113 -4.00 -11.43 13.75
C PHE A 113 -3.29 -10.32 14.55
N TYR A 114 -3.93 -9.17 14.75
CA TYR A 114 -3.27 -8.00 15.33
C TYR A 114 -3.98 -7.38 16.56
N ASP A 115 -5.20 -7.78 16.96
CA ASP A 115 -5.82 -7.27 18.21
C ASP A 115 -5.07 -7.76 19.48
N ASP A 116 -4.39 -8.91 19.43
CA ASP A 116 -3.71 -9.52 20.60
C ASP A 116 -2.26 -9.01 20.81
N ILE A 117 -1.79 -7.98 20.08
CA ILE A 117 -0.45 -7.39 20.25
C ILE A 117 -0.51 -6.00 20.92
N GLY A 118 -1.54 -5.77 21.76
CA GLY A 118 -1.72 -4.57 22.58
C GLY A 118 -0.89 -4.57 23.86
#